data_AF-A0A9D8UJT9-F1
#
_entry.id   AF-A0A9D8UJT9-F1
#
_cell.length_a   1.000
_cell.length_b   1.000
_cell.length_c   1.000
_cell.angle_alpha   90.00
_cell.angle_beta   90.00
_cell.angle_gamma   90.00
#
_symmetry.space_group_name_H-M   'P 1'
#
loop_
_entity.id
_entity.type
_entity.pdbx_description
1 polymer ?
#
loop_
_entity_poly.entity_id
_entity_poly.type
_entity_poly.pdbx_seq_one_letter_code
_entity_poly.pdbx_strand_id
1 'polypeptide(L)'
;MKLLSGLLVSILILCFSAEALARQEVTFNINLKPQLEDSVFIPGRDQIRLVGSLQPINTARPYYLTDTEPIDSVYSVTINFPTRFRNQTLVYNFEMTINYRKLTEDLERQVLLRQGEVELDALYFNAFAW
;
A
#
# COMPACT_ATOMS: atom_id res chain seq x y z
N MET A 1 37.05 34.99 51.00
CA MET A 1 36.84 36.23 50.22
C MET A 1 36.71 35.86 48.76
N LYS A 2 35.52 36.09 48.15
CA LYS A 2 35.27 36.48 46.73
C LYS A 2 35.79 35.52 45.62
N LEU A 3 35.05 35.05 44.62
CA LEU A 3 33.75 35.37 43.99
C LEU A 3 33.16 34.05 43.42
N LEU A 4 31.89 33.67 43.57
CA LEU A 4 30.65 34.17 42.94
C LEU A 4 30.59 34.11 41.40
N SER A 5 29.57 33.36 40.94
CA SER A 5 28.79 33.47 39.69
C SER A 5 29.44 33.11 38.35
N GLY A 6 28.93 32.04 37.71
CA GLY A 6 29.24 31.70 36.33
C GLY A 6 28.41 30.57 35.75
N LEU A 7 27.15 30.88 35.44
CA LEU A 7 26.38 30.28 34.33
C LEU A 7 25.94 28.80 34.45
N LEU A 8 24.89 28.60 35.25
CA LEU A 8 23.75 27.74 34.89
C LEU A 8 23.27 28.07 33.46
N VAL A 9 22.77 27.08 32.72
CA VAL A 9 22.14 27.12 31.36
C VAL A 9 23.02 26.51 30.26
N SER A 10 22.93 25.18 30.10
CA SER A 10 23.21 24.45 28.84
C SER A 10 22.56 23.05 28.85
N ILE A 11 21.30 22.96 29.29
CA ILE A 11 20.48 21.74 29.13
C ILE A 11 19.19 22.15 28.43
N LEU A 12 19.23 22.27 27.11
CA LEU A 12 18.05 22.15 26.25
C LEU A 12 18.44 21.91 24.79
N ILE A 13 19.31 20.91 24.54
CA ILE A 13 19.56 20.44 23.18
C ILE A 13 18.43 19.44 22.82
N LEU A 14 17.36 20.01 22.29
CA LEU A 14 16.65 19.54 21.11
C LEU A 14 16.37 18.02 21.06
N CYS A 15 15.47 17.55 21.93
CA CYS A 15 14.67 16.37 21.63
C CYS A 15 13.58 16.75 20.62
N PHE A 16 13.96 17.04 19.37
CA PHE A 16 13.02 16.89 18.26
C PHE A 16 12.91 15.39 18.01
N SER A 17 12.00 14.75 18.74
CA SER A 17 11.49 13.46 18.31
C SER A 17 10.88 13.68 16.93
N ALA A 18 11.42 13.01 15.92
CA ALA A 18 10.77 12.91 14.64
C ALA A 18 9.42 12.26 14.89
N GLU A 19 8.34 13.06 14.89
CA GLU A 19 7.02 12.52 14.70
C GLU A 19 7.02 11.88 13.31
N ALA A 20 7.33 10.59 13.25
CA ALA A 20 6.90 9.74 12.16
C ALA A 20 5.39 9.91 12.10
N LEU A 21 4.94 10.82 11.23
CA LEU A 21 3.54 11.18 11.05
C LEU A 21 2.78 9.86 11.02
N ALA A 22 1.80 9.71 11.92
CA ALA A 22 1.07 8.47 12.20
C ALA A 22 0.17 8.00 11.02
N ARG A 23 0.68 8.10 9.80
CA ARG A 23 0.15 7.61 8.55
C ARG A 23 0.25 6.10 8.56
N GLN A 24 -0.68 5.47 7.86
CA GLN A 24 -0.63 4.05 7.62
C GLN A 24 -0.14 3.82 6.21
N GLU A 25 0.84 2.94 6.06
CA GLU A 25 1.30 2.50 4.76
C GLU A 25 0.85 1.06 4.53
N VAL A 26 0.19 0.80 3.40
CA VAL A 26 -0.31 -0.53 3.04
C VAL A 26 0.31 -0.91 1.69
N THR A 27 1.08 -2.00 1.68
CA THR A 27 1.59 -2.62 0.46
C THR A 27 0.63 -3.72 0.02
N PHE A 28 -0.03 -3.49 -1.11
CA PHE A 28 -0.95 -4.41 -1.73
C PHE A 28 -0.20 -5.27 -2.73
N ASN A 29 -0.26 -6.59 -2.53
CA ASN A 29 0.38 -7.56 -3.40
C ASN A 29 -0.66 -8.46 -4.07
N ILE A 30 -0.40 -8.83 -5.31
CA ILE A 30 -1.16 -9.84 -6.05
C ILE A 30 -0.20 -10.72 -6.84
N ASN A 31 -0.39 -12.03 -6.73
CA ASN A 31 0.41 -12.98 -7.48
C ASN A 31 -0.29 -13.28 -8.82
N LEU A 32 0.34 -12.89 -9.92
CA LEU A 32 -0.16 -13.11 -11.28
C LEU A 32 0.50 -14.30 -11.99
N LYS A 33 1.25 -15.14 -11.26
CA LYS A 33 1.96 -16.28 -11.85
C LYS A 33 1.08 -17.16 -12.75
N PRO A 34 -0.13 -17.58 -12.34
CA PRO A 34 -1.00 -18.36 -13.23
C PRO A 34 -1.38 -17.60 -14.50
N GLN A 35 -1.73 -16.31 -14.39
CA GLN A 35 -2.13 -15.48 -15.53
C GLN A 35 -0.97 -15.23 -16.51
N LEU A 36 0.26 -15.22 -16.03
CA LEU A 36 1.47 -15.12 -16.85
C LEU A 36 1.80 -16.45 -17.53
N GLU A 37 1.75 -17.56 -16.79
CA GLU A 37 2.00 -18.91 -17.32
C GLU A 37 1.01 -19.26 -18.45
N ASP A 38 -0.26 -18.89 -18.29
CA ASP A 38 -1.31 -19.09 -19.29
C ASP A 38 -1.33 -18.01 -20.40
N SER A 39 -0.41 -17.04 -20.37
CA SER A 39 -0.36 -15.90 -21.31
C SER A 39 -1.64 -15.06 -21.37
N VAL A 40 -2.47 -15.13 -20.31
CA VAL A 40 -3.68 -14.32 -20.16
C VAL A 40 -3.31 -12.87 -19.93
N PHE A 41 -2.32 -12.62 -19.07
CA PHE A 41 -1.77 -11.30 -18.79
C PHE A 41 -0.40 -11.15 -19.46
N ILE A 42 -0.21 -10.08 -20.24
CA ILE A 42 1.05 -9.79 -20.93
C ILE A 42 1.68 -8.51 -20.35
N PRO A 43 2.84 -8.61 -19.67
CA PRO A 43 3.55 -7.45 -19.13
C PRO A 43 3.84 -6.39 -20.21
N GLY A 44 3.66 -5.12 -19.86
CA GLY A 44 3.86 -3.98 -20.77
C GLY A 44 2.73 -3.73 -21.77
N ARG A 45 1.81 -4.69 -21.98
CA ARG A 45 0.57 -4.51 -22.75
C ARG A 45 -0.64 -4.32 -21.83
N ASP A 46 -0.78 -5.24 -20.88
CA ASP A 46 -1.91 -5.29 -19.97
C ASP A 46 -1.60 -4.55 -18.67
N GLN A 47 -2.63 -4.20 -17.93
CA GLN A 47 -2.51 -3.41 -16.70
C GLN A 47 -3.30 -4.05 -15.58
N ILE A 48 -2.74 -4.03 -14.37
CA ILE A 48 -3.45 -4.36 -13.14
C ILE A 48 -3.51 -3.14 -12.24
N ARG A 49 -4.69 -2.86 -11.68
CA ARG A 49 -4.92 -1.72 -10.79
C ARG A 49 -5.62 -2.13 -9.51
N LEU A 50 -5.35 -1.36 -8.46
CA LEU A 50 -6.05 -1.43 -7.19
C LEU A 50 -7.29 -0.55 -7.25
N VAL A 51 -8.43 -1.09 -6.83
CA VAL A 51 -9.67 -0.35 -6.61
C VAL A 51 -10.14 -0.56 -5.17
N GLY A 52 -10.87 0.40 -4.61
CA GLY A 52 -11.32 0.28 -3.23
C GLY A 52 -12.38 1.28 -2.82
N SER A 53 -12.83 1.15 -1.58
CA SER A 53 -13.93 1.91 -0.97
C SER A 53 -13.50 3.25 -0.38
N LEU A 54 -12.22 3.42 -0.04
CA LEU A 54 -11.69 4.61 0.65
C LEU A 54 -10.67 5.37 -0.21
N GLN A 55 -10.54 6.67 0.08
CA GLN A 55 -9.48 7.51 -0.46
C GLN A 55 -8.11 7.09 0.12
N PRO A 56 -7.01 7.16 -0.65
CA PRO A 56 -6.92 7.79 -1.98
C PRO A 56 -7.26 6.84 -3.15
N ILE A 57 -7.56 5.56 -2.90
CA ILE A 57 -7.73 4.55 -3.95
C ILE A 57 -9.02 4.79 -4.77
N ASN A 58 -10.11 5.24 -4.14
CA ASN A 58 -11.38 5.52 -4.82
C ASN A 58 -11.40 6.87 -5.56
N THR A 59 -10.27 7.30 -6.14
CA THR A 59 -10.15 8.55 -6.91
C THR A 59 -10.19 8.31 -8.42
N ALA A 60 -10.26 9.41 -9.17
CA ALA A 60 -10.12 9.38 -10.63
C ALA A 60 -8.73 8.92 -11.11
N ARG A 61 -7.69 9.01 -10.26
CA ARG A 61 -6.33 8.59 -10.62
C ARG A 61 -6.13 7.14 -10.19
N PRO A 62 -5.97 6.19 -11.13
CA PRO A 62 -5.78 4.79 -10.79
C PRO A 62 -4.40 4.54 -10.18
N TYR A 63 -4.33 3.57 -9.28
CA TYR A 63 -3.09 3.00 -8.75
C TYR A 63 -2.81 1.69 -9.47
N TYR A 64 -1.83 1.71 -10.38
CA TYR A 64 -1.37 0.51 -11.07
C TYR A 64 -0.36 -0.23 -10.21
N LEU A 65 -0.42 -1.56 -10.25
CA LEU A 65 0.58 -2.40 -9.63
C LEU A 65 1.67 -2.70 -10.65
N THR A 66 2.89 -2.87 -10.15
CA THR A 66 4.07 -3.19 -10.95
C THR A 66 4.83 -4.33 -10.31
N ASP A 67 5.40 -5.20 -11.14
CA ASP A 67 6.39 -6.20 -10.72
C ASP A 67 7.77 -5.53 -10.76
N THR A 68 8.32 -5.27 -9.58
CA THR A 68 9.63 -4.61 -9.41
C THR A 68 10.63 -5.59 -8.80
N GLU A 69 11.91 -5.42 -9.12
CA GLU A 69 13.00 -6.30 -8.66
C GLU A 69 12.88 -6.73 -7.18
N PRO A 70 12.90 -8.05 -6.89
CA PRO A 70 13.08 -9.15 -7.84
C PRO A 70 11.83 -9.41 -8.70
N ILE A 71 12.01 -9.58 -10.01
CA ILE A 71 10.88 -9.91 -10.91
C ILE A 71 10.42 -11.35 -10.64
N ASP A 72 9.28 -11.51 -9.95
CA ASP A 72 8.83 -12.80 -9.42
C ASP A 72 7.33 -13.08 -9.62
N SER A 73 6.66 -12.34 -10.51
CA SER A 73 5.21 -12.40 -10.77
C SER A 73 4.33 -11.84 -9.65
N VAL A 74 4.91 -11.26 -8.60
CA VAL A 74 4.18 -10.50 -7.60
C VAL A 74 4.14 -9.04 -8.00
N TYR A 75 2.93 -8.58 -8.28
CA TYR A 75 2.68 -7.18 -8.61
C TYR A 75 2.31 -6.44 -7.33
N SER A 76 2.94 -5.28 -7.10
CA SER A 76 2.81 -4.54 -5.85
C SER A 76 2.47 -3.08 -6.07
N VAL A 77 1.74 -2.50 -5.12
CA VAL A 77 1.60 -1.05 -4.97
C VAL A 77 1.48 -0.67 -3.50
N THR A 78 2.19 0.38 -3.10
CA THR A 78 2.17 0.89 -1.73
C THR A 78 1.36 2.17 -1.64
N ILE A 79 0.37 2.18 -0.73
CA ILE A 79 -0.54 3.30 -0.53
C ILE A 79 -0.43 3.85 0.88
N ASN A 80 -0.28 5.16 0.96
CA ASN A 80 -0.29 5.91 2.20
C ASN A 80 -1.70 6.42 2.52
N PHE A 81 -2.30 5.88 3.59
CA PHE A 81 -3.61 6.29 4.08
C PHE A 81 -3.49 7.41 5.15
N PRO A 82 -4.31 8.46 5.03
CA PRO A 82 -4.44 9.47 6.08
C PRO A 82 -4.93 8.88 7.41
N THR A 83 -4.43 9.44 8.52
CA THR A 83 -4.78 9.07 9.90
C THR A 83 -6.29 9.01 10.18
N ARG A 84 -7.10 9.81 9.48
CA ARG A 84 -8.58 9.84 9.62
C ARG A 84 -9.26 8.51 9.31
N PHE A 85 -8.60 7.63 8.55
CA PHE A 85 -9.12 6.31 8.20
C PHE A 85 -8.71 5.21 9.19
N ARG A 86 -8.03 5.57 10.28
CA ARG A 86 -7.65 4.63 11.34
C ARG A 86 -8.89 3.89 11.88
N ASN A 87 -8.72 2.60 12.10
CA ASN A 87 -9.73 1.65 12.57
C ASN A 87 -10.94 1.50 11.62
N GLN A 88 -10.84 1.97 10.38
CA GLN A 88 -11.84 1.69 9.35
C GLN A 88 -11.42 0.46 8.55
N THR A 89 -12.40 -0.30 8.08
CA THR A 89 -12.16 -1.41 7.16
C THR A 89 -12.13 -0.87 5.74
N LEU A 90 -10.99 -1.05 5.06
CA LEU A 90 -10.90 -0.87 3.62
C LEU A 90 -11.43 -2.12 2.94
N VAL A 91 -12.50 -1.97 2.16
CA VAL A 91 -12.92 -2.95 1.15
C VAL A 91 -12.21 -2.61 -0.17
N TYR A 92 -11.54 -3.58 -0.78
CA TYR A 92 -10.74 -3.39 -1.99
C TYR A 92 -10.78 -4.60 -2.93
N ASN A 93 -10.35 -4.41 -4.16
CA ASN A 93 -10.30 -5.45 -5.19
C ASN A 93 -9.17 -5.13 -6.20
N PHE A 94 -8.76 -6.11 -6.99
CA PHE A 94 -7.87 -5.93 -8.13
C PHE A 94 -8.65 -5.97 -9.44
N GLU A 95 -8.32 -5.08 -10.37
CA GLU A 95 -8.90 -5.04 -11.71
C GLU A 95 -7.79 -5.14 -12.75
N MET A 96 -7.87 -6.13 -13.64
CA MET A 96 -7.03 -6.24 -14.82
C MET A 96 -7.72 -5.63 -16.03
N THR A 97 -6.95 -4.95 -16.88
CA THR A 97 -7.37 -4.55 -18.22
C THR A 97 -6.56 -5.35 -19.23
N ILE A 98 -7.24 -6.24 -19.97
CA ILE A 98 -6.67 -7.15 -20.96
C ILE A 98 -7.42 -6.94 -22.28
N ASN A 99 -6.72 -6.58 -23.34
CA ASN A 99 -7.34 -6.31 -24.66
C ASN A 99 -8.58 -5.38 -24.57
N TYR A 100 -8.45 -4.29 -23.81
CA TYR A 100 -9.53 -3.30 -23.54
C TYR A 100 -10.74 -3.83 -22.75
N ARG A 101 -10.69 -5.07 -22.25
CA ARG A 101 -11.71 -5.63 -21.36
C ARG A 101 -11.24 -5.58 -19.93
N LYS A 102 -12.17 -5.28 -19.03
CA LYS A 102 -11.93 -5.27 -17.58
C LYS A 102 -12.31 -6.62 -16.98
N LEU A 103 -11.41 -7.16 -16.18
CA LEU A 103 -11.65 -8.31 -15.32
C LEU A 103 -11.46 -7.84 -13.88
N THR A 104 -12.47 -8.00 -13.05
CA THR A 104 -12.43 -7.67 -11.61
C THR A 104 -12.51 -8.97 -10.84
N GLU A 105 -11.88 -9.07 -9.66
CA GLU A 105 -12.07 -10.29 -8.86
C GLU A 105 -13.53 -10.41 -8.41
N ASP A 106 -14.00 -11.64 -8.29
CA ASP A 106 -15.39 -11.94 -7.95
C ASP A 106 -15.71 -11.59 -6.49
N LEU A 107 -14.72 -11.71 -5.60
CA LEU A 107 -14.87 -11.43 -4.17
C LEU A 107 -14.01 -10.23 -3.74
N GLU A 108 -14.63 -9.32 -3.02
CA GLU A 108 -13.93 -8.19 -2.42
C GLU A 108 -13.07 -8.63 -1.24
N ARG A 109 -11.87 -8.05 -1.16
CA ARG A 109 -10.92 -8.23 -0.06
C ARG A 109 -11.11 -7.15 0.99
N GLN A 110 -10.70 -7.43 2.22
CA GLN A 110 -10.85 -6.50 3.34
C GLN A 110 -9.57 -6.42 4.17
N VAL A 111 -9.23 -5.20 4.59
CA VAL A 111 -8.14 -4.97 5.55
C VAL A 111 -8.55 -3.88 6.55
N LEU A 112 -8.30 -4.13 7.83
CA LEU A 112 -8.47 -3.13 8.87
C LEU A 112 -7.31 -2.15 8.86
N LEU A 113 -7.61 -0.87 8.68
CA LEU A 113 -6.63 0.20 8.66
C LEU A 113 -6.10 0.50 10.08
N ARG A 114 -4.82 0.26 10.35
CA ARG A 114 -4.13 0.45 11.65
C ARG A 114 -2.96 1.42 11.53
N GLN A 115 -2.29 1.75 12.63
CA GLN A 115 -1.06 2.54 12.55
C GLN A 115 0.13 1.70 12.07
N GLY A 116 1.02 2.30 11.28
CA GLY A 116 2.27 1.70 10.84
C GLY A 116 2.23 1.17 9.42
N GLU A 117 3.20 0.35 9.10
CA GLU A 117 3.36 -0.32 7.81
C GLU A 117 2.71 -1.71 7.88
N VAL A 118 1.98 -2.08 6.83
CA VAL A 118 1.44 -3.42 6.67
C VAL A 118 1.63 -3.88 5.24
N GLU A 119 2.17 -5.08 5.08
CA GLU A 119 2.28 -5.77 3.81
C GLU A 119 1.24 -6.88 3.76
N LEU A 120 0.46 -6.93 2.67
CA LEU A 120 -0.59 -7.93 2.49
C LEU A 120 -0.06 -9.12 1.70
N ASP A 121 -0.56 -10.32 2.01
CA ASP A 121 -0.17 -11.54 1.31
C ASP A 121 -0.50 -11.49 -0.18
N ALA A 122 0.43 -11.97 -1.00
CA ALA A 122 0.28 -12.06 -2.45
C ALA A 122 -0.57 -13.28 -2.86
N LEU A 123 -1.89 -13.19 -2.71
CA LEU A 123 -2.82 -14.22 -3.18
C LEU A 123 -2.95 -14.18 -4.71
N TYR A 124 -3.34 -15.30 -5.34
CA TYR A 124 -3.66 -15.31 -6.77
C TYR A 124 -4.90 -14.48 -7.08
N PHE A 125 -5.00 -14.00 -8.32
CA PHE A 125 -6.21 -13.35 -8.81
C PHE A 125 -7.37 -14.37 -8.83
N ASN A 126 -8.49 -14.05 -8.20
CA ASN A 126 -9.64 -14.96 -8.02
C ASN A 126 -9.33 -16.25 -7.23
N ALA A 127 -8.38 -16.21 -6.29
CA ALA A 127 -8.02 -17.34 -5.41
C ALA A 127 -9.13 -17.90 -4.51
N PHE A 128 -10.38 -17.45 -4.63
CA PHE A 128 -11.54 -17.95 -3.87
C PHE A 128 -12.72 -18.36 -4.76
N ALA A 129 -12.57 -18.29 -6.09
CA ALA A 129 -13.62 -18.61 -7.07
C ALA A 129 -13.45 -20.00 -7.73
N TRP A 130 -12.58 -20.86 -7.18
CA TRP A 130 -12.22 -22.19 -7.68
C TRP A 130 -12.69 -23.30 -6.75
#